data_AF-I1XK73-F1
#
_entry.id   AF-I1XK73-F1
#
_cell.length_a   1.000
_cell.length_b   1.000
_cell.length_c   1.000
_cell.angle_alpha   90.00
_cell.angle_beta   90.00
_cell.angle_gamma   90.00
#
_symmetry.space_group_name_H-M   'P 1'
#
loop_
_entity.id
_entity.type
_entity.pdbx_description
1 polymer ?
#
loop_
_entity_poly.entity_id
_entity_poly.type
_entity_poly.pdbx_seq_one_letter_code
_entity_poly.pdbx_strand_id
1 'polypeptide(L)'
;MKKTKIVLLIVTMWLFSLTIHAETPADTKVCDDWASKAGSYMLFRQMNTPIHKAMENAMGNVTRGLLLSAYQQSVAETNEGKQQAIDNFKNQTYKDCISQMQ
;
A
#
# COMPACT_ATOMS: atom_id res chain seq x y z
N MET A 1 -51.09 -56.61 -9.38
CA MET A 1 -51.18 -55.22 -9.89
C MET A 1 -50.33 -54.32 -9.00
N LYS A 2 -49.37 -53.63 -9.60
CA LYS A 2 -48.30 -52.84 -8.98
C LYS A 2 -48.81 -51.42 -8.69
N LYS A 3 -48.60 -50.87 -7.49
CA LYS A 3 -48.69 -49.41 -7.26
C LYS A 3 -47.61 -48.96 -6.28
N THR A 4 -46.45 -48.66 -6.82
CA THR A 4 -45.38 -47.87 -6.20
C THR A 4 -45.91 -46.47 -5.89
N LYS A 5 -45.70 -45.98 -4.66
CA LYS A 5 -45.89 -44.56 -4.34
C LYS A 5 -44.52 -43.90 -4.27
N ILE A 6 -44.35 -42.90 -5.13
CA ILE A 6 -43.13 -42.16 -5.40
C ILE A 6 -42.93 -41.06 -4.35
N VAL A 7 -41.65 -40.86 -4.03
CA VAL A 7 -41.00 -39.97 -3.06
C VAL A 7 -41.27 -38.48 -3.32
N LEU A 8 -41.38 -37.67 -2.27
CA LEU A 8 -41.20 -36.21 -2.36
C LEU A 8 -40.30 -35.74 -1.20
N LEU A 9 -38.99 -35.72 -1.45
CA LEU A 9 -37.98 -35.07 -0.61
C LEU A 9 -37.99 -33.57 -0.95
N ILE A 10 -38.51 -32.75 -0.05
CA ILE A 10 -38.48 -31.29 -0.18
C ILE A 10 -37.11 -30.82 0.33
N VAL A 11 -36.17 -30.64 -0.59
CA VAL A 11 -34.89 -30.00 -0.32
C VAL A 11 -35.11 -28.49 -0.33
N THR A 12 -35.18 -27.89 0.86
CA THR A 12 -35.19 -26.44 1.04
C THR A 12 -33.81 -25.88 0.69
N MET A 13 -33.63 -25.50 -0.56
CA MET A 13 -32.43 -24.79 -1.05
C MET A 13 -32.47 -23.36 -0.51
N TRP A 14 -31.73 -23.11 0.56
CA TRP A 14 -31.47 -21.77 1.08
C TRP A 14 -30.66 -21.00 0.04
N LEU A 15 -31.32 -20.04 -0.62
CA LEU A 15 -30.66 -19.03 -1.44
C LEU A 15 -29.89 -18.10 -0.49
N PHE A 16 -28.64 -18.44 -0.21
CA PHE A 16 -27.69 -17.49 0.34
C PHE A 16 -27.45 -16.41 -0.71
N SER A 17 -28.06 -15.26 -0.53
CA SER A 17 -27.71 -14.04 -1.26
C SER A 17 -26.25 -13.73 -0.97
N LEU A 18 -25.36 -14.10 -1.89
CA LEU A 18 -24.00 -13.59 -1.91
C LEU A 18 -24.13 -12.09 -2.19
N THR A 19 -24.06 -11.28 -1.14
CA THR A 19 -23.80 -9.85 -1.27
C THR A 19 -22.40 -9.72 -1.84
N ILE A 20 -22.30 -9.61 -3.16
CA ILE A 20 -21.10 -9.16 -3.85
C ILE A 20 -20.89 -7.72 -3.36
N HIS A 21 -19.99 -7.52 -2.41
CA HIS A 21 -19.49 -6.20 -2.09
C HIS A 21 -18.72 -5.76 -3.32
N ALA A 22 -19.28 -4.84 -4.10
CA ALA A 22 -18.53 -4.16 -5.14
C ALA A 22 -17.45 -3.34 -4.42
N GLU A 23 -16.20 -3.78 -4.53
CA GLU A 23 -15.04 -3.00 -4.10
C GLU A 23 -15.14 -1.64 -4.80
N THR A 24 -15.34 -0.58 -4.02
CA THR A 24 -15.18 0.79 -4.52
C THR A 24 -13.76 0.88 -5.08
N PRO A 25 -13.55 1.44 -6.29
CA PRO A 25 -12.20 1.61 -6.83
C PRO A 25 -11.33 2.27 -5.78
N ALA A 26 -10.30 1.56 -5.34
CA ALA A 26 -9.34 2.05 -4.36
C ALA A 26 -8.79 3.38 -4.86
N ASP A 27 -8.99 4.47 -4.11
CA ASP A 27 -8.44 5.79 -4.46
C ASP A 27 -6.92 5.74 -4.30
N THR A 28 -6.23 5.40 -5.39
CA THR A 28 -4.77 5.23 -5.42
C THR A 28 -4.03 6.55 -5.25
N LYS A 29 -4.73 7.69 -5.23
CA LYS A 29 -4.14 9.01 -5.00
C LYS A 29 -3.40 9.08 -3.67
N VAL A 30 -3.89 8.38 -2.64
CA VAL A 30 -3.20 8.32 -1.34
C VAL A 30 -1.81 7.68 -1.48
N CYS A 31 -1.68 6.67 -2.34
CA CYS A 31 -0.40 6.01 -2.61
C CYS A 31 0.54 6.92 -3.40
N ASP A 32 0.04 7.69 -4.35
CA ASP A 32 0.85 8.70 -5.05
C ASP A 32 1.36 9.78 -4.08
N ASP A 33 0.49 10.27 -3.19
CA ASP A 33 0.85 11.28 -2.19
C ASP A 33 1.93 10.74 -1.23
N TRP A 34 1.82 9.49 -0.79
CA TRP A 34 2.82 8.85 0.07
C TRP A 34 4.14 8.56 -0.65
N ALA A 35 4.08 8.06 -1.89
CA ALA A 35 5.25 7.82 -2.71
C ALA A 35 6.02 9.12 -2.98
N SER A 36 5.32 10.21 -3.25
CA SER A 36 5.91 11.53 -3.42
C SER A 36 6.67 11.99 -2.16
N LYS A 37 6.04 11.90 -0.98
CA LYS A 37 6.68 12.24 0.30
C LYS A 37 7.89 11.34 0.60
N ALA A 38 7.77 10.05 0.36
CA ALA A 38 8.86 9.09 0.52
C ALA A 38 10.06 9.47 -0.36
N GLY A 39 9.83 9.89 -1.61
CA GLY A 39 10.86 10.43 -2.49
C GLY A 39 11.57 11.65 -1.90
N SER A 40 10.81 12.62 -1.36
CA SER A 40 11.40 13.80 -0.69
C SER A 40 12.23 13.43 0.55
N TYR A 41 11.78 12.47 1.36
CA TYR A 41 12.52 12.03 2.54
C TYR A 41 13.79 11.25 2.18
N MET A 42 13.74 10.43 1.13
CA MET A 42 14.94 9.80 0.58
C MET A 42 15.90 10.84 0.01
N LEU A 43 15.40 11.90 -0.64
CA LEU A 43 16.25 13.03 -1.05
C LEU A 43 16.96 13.66 0.15
N PHE A 44 16.26 13.95 1.25
CA PHE A 44 16.91 14.46 2.46
C PHE A 44 17.99 13.52 2.98
N ARG A 45 17.73 12.22 2.97
CA ARG A 45 18.74 11.22 3.33
C ARG A 45 19.95 11.26 2.39
N GLN A 46 19.74 11.21 1.08
CA GLN A 46 20.81 11.19 0.07
C GLN A 46 21.65 12.48 0.05
N MET A 47 21.07 13.58 0.56
CA MET A 47 21.76 14.87 0.74
C MET A 47 22.44 15.02 2.10
N ASN A 48 22.49 13.97 2.92
CA ASN A 48 23.03 14.00 4.29
C ASN A 48 22.37 15.07 5.17
N THR A 49 21.12 15.43 4.91
CA THR A 49 20.36 16.32 5.81
C THR A 49 20.26 15.66 7.18
N PRO A 50 20.60 16.34 8.30
CA PRO A 50 20.44 15.76 9.62
C PRO A 50 18.98 15.40 9.92
N ILE A 51 18.74 14.23 10.53
CA ILE A 51 17.38 13.72 10.73
C ILE A 51 16.50 14.66 11.56
N HIS A 52 17.07 15.37 12.54
CA HIS A 52 16.33 16.33 13.37
C HIS A 52 15.77 17.50 12.54
N LYS A 53 16.49 17.93 11.49
CA LYS A 53 16.00 18.96 10.56
C LYS A 53 14.96 18.40 9.60
N ALA A 54 15.16 17.19 9.10
CA ALA A 54 14.20 16.55 8.20
C ALA A 54 12.86 16.23 8.91
N MET A 55 12.89 15.96 10.22
CA MET A 55 11.70 15.69 11.03
C MET A 55 10.71 16.85 11.06
N GLU A 56 11.17 18.09 10.88
CA GLU A 56 10.32 19.28 10.76
C GLU A 56 9.37 19.20 9.53
N ASN A 57 9.73 18.40 8.53
CA ASN A 57 8.95 18.18 7.31
C ASN A 57 8.04 16.93 7.38
N ALA A 58 8.01 16.23 8.52
CA ALA A 58 7.21 15.02 8.73
C ALA A 58 6.07 15.26 9.74
N MET A 59 4.91 15.64 9.20
CA MET A 59 3.69 15.88 9.97
C MET A 59 2.82 14.62 10.05
N GLY A 60 2.69 14.06 11.26
CA GLY A 60 1.90 12.86 11.54
C GLY A 60 2.71 11.56 11.56
N ASN A 61 2.11 10.49 12.09
CA ASN A 61 2.83 9.24 12.34
C ASN A 61 3.28 8.54 11.06
N VAL A 62 2.44 8.53 10.02
CA VAL A 62 2.76 7.86 8.74
C VAL A 62 3.97 8.50 8.07
N THR A 63 3.99 9.84 7.97
CA THR A 63 5.08 10.57 7.32
C THR A 63 6.37 10.50 8.13
N ARG A 64 6.28 10.50 9.47
CA ARG A 64 7.43 10.23 10.35
C ARG A 64 7.98 8.82 10.14
N GLY A 65 7.11 7.82 10.04
CA GLY A 65 7.50 6.45 9.71
C GLY A 65 8.27 6.38 8.39
N LEU A 66 7.74 6.98 7.32
CA LEU A 66 8.41 7.04 6.02
C LEU A 66 9.77 7.73 6.09
N LEU A 67 9.88 8.84 6.83
CA LEU A 67 11.15 9.53 7.05
C LEU A 67 12.15 8.64 7.76
N LEU A 68 11.76 7.98 8.86
CA LEU A 68 12.64 7.07 9.59
C LEU A 68 13.11 5.90 8.69
N SER A 69 12.20 5.33 7.90
CA SER A 69 12.54 4.27 6.92
C SER A 69 13.52 4.76 5.86
N ALA A 70 13.38 5.99 5.35
CA ALA A 70 14.35 6.57 4.43
C ALA A 70 15.73 6.71 5.10
N TYR A 71 15.79 7.13 6.37
CA TYR A 71 17.06 7.34 7.09
C TYR A 71 17.79 6.05 7.47
N GLN A 72 17.13 4.89 7.39
CA GLN A 72 17.76 3.59 7.51
C GLN A 72 18.52 3.18 6.24
N GLN A 73 18.27 3.84 5.11
CA GLN A 73 18.92 3.53 3.84
C GLN A 73 20.33 4.12 3.78
N SER A 74 21.20 3.50 2.97
CA SER A 74 22.54 4.01 2.69
C SER A 74 22.48 5.28 1.82
N VAL A 75 23.52 6.11 1.93
CA VAL A 75 23.73 7.23 1.01
C VAL A 75 24.60 6.74 -0.14
N ALA A 76 24.18 7.02 -1.36
CA ALA A 76 24.95 6.68 -2.55
C ALA A 76 26.04 7.73 -2.82
N GLU A 77 27.17 7.27 -3.35
CA GLU A 77 28.34 8.12 -3.64
C GLU A 77 28.15 8.98 -4.90
N THR A 78 27.44 8.46 -5.91
CA THR A 78 27.23 9.14 -7.20
C THR A 78 25.87 9.81 -7.28
N ASN A 79 25.73 10.83 -8.13
CA ASN A 79 24.46 11.51 -8.36
C ASN A 79 23.41 10.57 -8.97
N GLU A 80 23.83 9.72 -9.90
CA GLU A 80 22.99 8.69 -10.51
C GLU A 80 22.50 7.70 -9.46
N GLY A 81 23.38 7.26 -8.55
CA GLY A 81 23.04 6.35 -7.46
C GLY A 81 22.05 6.98 -6.47
N LYS A 82 22.22 8.28 -6.17
CA LYS A 82 21.28 9.02 -5.31
C LYS A 82 19.90 9.10 -5.94
N GLN A 83 19.83 9.44 -7.22
CA GLN A 83 18.55 9.51 -7.95
C GLN A 83 17.89 8.13 -8.01
N GLN A 84 18.66 7.08 -8.29
CA GLN A 84 18.14 5.72 -8.29
C GLN A 84 17.61 5.29 -6.92
N ALA A 85 18.29 5.65 -5.82
CA ALA A 85 17.81 5.37 -4.46
C ALA A 85 16.47 6.08 -4.18
N ILE A 86 16.33 7.34 -4.62
CA ILE A 86 15.07 8.11 -4.51
C ILE A 86 13.94 7.44 -5.29
N ASP A 87 14.19 7.09 -6.56
CA ASP A 87 13.18 6.49 -7.43
C ASP A 87 12.76 5.10 -6.94
N ASN A 88 13.72 4.28 -6.52
CA ASN A 88 13.45 2.96 -5.95
C ASN A 88 12.60 3.06 -4.69
N PHE A 89 12.95 3.96 -3.77
CA PHE A 89 12.23 4.12 -2.51
C PHE A 89 10.80 4.63 -2.72
N LYS A 90 10.63 5.60 -3.63
CA LYS A 90 9.32 6.10 -4.07
C LYS A 90 8.48 4.97 -4.67
N ASN A 91 9.04 4.21 -5.61
CA ASN A 91 8.33 3.12 -6.30
C ASN A 91 7.98 1.98 -5.36
N GLN A 92 8.86 1.64 -4.41
CA GLN A 92 8.58 0.62 -3.40
C GLN A 92 7.45 1.07 -2.49
N THR A 93 7.49 2.32 -2.00
CA THR A 93 6.42 2.88 -1.15
C THR A 93 5.06 2.84 -1.85
N TYR A 94 5.02 3.17 -3.15
CA TYR A 94 3.80 3.09 -3.95
C TYR A 94 3.27 1.65 -4.02
N LYS A 95 4.13 0.69 -4.37
CA LYS A 95 3.76 -0.73 -4.47
C LYS A 95 3.26 -1.29 -3.15
N ASP A 96 3.93 -0.97 -2.05
CA ASP A 96 3.55 -1.41 -0.71
C ASP A 96 2.20 -0.82 -0.29
N CYS A 97 1.93 0.44 -0.67
CA CYS A 97 0.64 1.07 -0.43
C CYS A 97 -0.48 0.36 -1.21
N ILE A 98 -0.29 0.15 -2.53
CA ILE A 98 -1.28 -0.56 -3.37
C ILE A 98 -1.54 -1.97 -2.83
N SER A 99 -0.50 -2.69 -2.39
CA SER A 99 -0.64 -4.04 -1.83
C SER A 99 -1.43 -4.10 -0.53
N GLN A 100 -1.56 -2.99 0.21
CA GLN A 100 -2.37 -2.92 1.43
C GLN A 100 -3.84 -2.54 1.16
N MET A 101 -4.15 -2.11 -0.06
CA MET A 101 -5.52 -1.77 -0.48
C MET A 101 -6.25 -2.97 -1.10
N GLN A 102 -5.55 -4.08 -1.35
CA GLN A 102 -6.04 -5.35 -1.86
C GLN A 102 -6.21 -6.35 -0.72
#